data_AF-A0A7C4VJ54-F1
#
_entry.id   AF-A0A7C4VJ54-F1
#
_cell.length_a   1.000
_cell.length_b   1.000
_cell.length_c   1.000
_cell.angle_alpha   90.00
_cell.angle_beta   90.00
_cell.angle_gamma   90.00
#
_symmetry.space_group_name_H-M   'P 1'
#
loop_
_entity.id
_entity.type
_entity.pdbx_description
1 polymer ?
#
loop_
_entity_poly.entity_id
_entity_poly.type
_entity_poly.pdbx_seq_one_letter_code
_entity_poly.pdbx_strand_id
1 'polypeptide(L)' 'MSKPFPWDEAIGFGLGVLRLPPDAFWQMTPRELALAIRAVTGRSGAPPAREAFDELMKRFPDGR' A
#
# COMPACT_ATOMS: atom_id res chain seq x y z
N MET A 1 -15.77 17.84 2.30
CA MET A 1 -16.52 16.66 1.79
C MET A 1 -15.63 15.44 1.98
N SER A 2 -16.12 14.34 2.58
CA SER A 2 -15.32 13.11 2.71
C SER A 2 -15.19 12.43 1.34
N LYS A 3 -14.01 11.85 1.07
CA LYS A 3 -13.79 11.06 -0.14
C LYS A 3 -14.50 9.70 0.05
N PRO A 4 -15.22 9.16 -0.97
CA PRO A 4 -15.80 7.83 -0.87
C PRO A 4 -14.71 6.78 -0.68
N PHE A 5 -15.09 5.65 -0.07
CA PHE A 5 -14.18 4.52 0.12
C PHE A 5 -13.73 3.98 -1.27
N PRO A 6 -12.43 3.72 -1.47
CA PRO A 6 -11.91 3.31 -2.77
C PRO A 6 -12.12 1.81 -3.02
N TRP A 7 -13.30 1.46 -3.54
CA TRP A 7 -13.66 0.06 -3.78
C TRP A 7 -12.76 -0.64 -4.79
N ASP A 8 -12.39 0.02 -5.88
CA ASP A 8 -11.59 -0.58 -6.96
C ASP A 8 -10.21 -1.03 -6.45
N GLU A 9 -9.57 -0.19 -5.64
CA GLU A 9 -8.27 -0.47 -5.02
C GLU A 9 -8.37 -1.59 -3.97
N ALA A 10 -9.40 -1.57 -3.14
CA ALA A 10 -9.64 -2.60 -2.13
C ALA A 10 -9.89 -3.97 -2.75
N ILE A 11 -10.74 -4.05 -3.78
CA ILE A 11 -11.07 -5.30 -4.48
C ILE A 11 -9.85 -5.79 -5.27
N GLY A 12 -9.16 -4.91 -5.98
CA GLY A 12 -7.95 -5.26 -6.73
C GLY A 12 -6.85 -5.82 -5.83
N PHE A 13 -6.67 -5.23 -4.64
CA PHE A 13 -5.71 -5.75 -3.66
C PHE A 13 -6.17 -7.08 -3.06
N GLY A 14 -7.44 -7.18 -2.63
CA GLY A 14 -7.99 -8.37 -1.98
C GLY A 14 -8.01 -9.60 -2.88
N LEU A 15 -8.54 -9.47 -4.10
CA LEU A 15 -8.70 -10.60 -5.02
C LEU A 15 -7.47 -10.83 -5.90
N GLY A 16 -6.73 -9.77 -6.25
CA GLY A 16 -5.58 -9.85 -7.14
C GLY A 16 -4.26 -10.11 -6.42
N VAL A 17 -3.92 -9.27 -5.42
CA VAL A 17 -2.63 -9.33 -4.72
C VAL A 17 -2.64 -10.38 -3.62
N LEU A 18 -3.63 -10.32 -2.72
CA LEU A 18 -3.77 -11.29 -1.63
C LEU A 18 -4.31 -12.65 -2.11
N ARG A 19 -4.89 -12.69 -3.32
CA ARG A 19 -5.53 -13.88 -3.91
C ARG A 19 -6.57 -14.51 -2.98
N LEU A 20 -7.30 -13.69 -2.23
CA LEU A 20 -8.37 -14.16 -1.37
C LEU A 20 -9.51 -14.74 -2.21
N PRO A 21 -10.13 -15.85 -1.78
CA PRO A 21 -11.43 -16.24 -2.31
C PRO A 21 -12.42 -15.07 -2.16
N PRO A 22 -13.31 -14.83 -3.15
CA PRO A 22 -14.27 -13.72 -3.08
C PRO A 22 -15.08 -13.68 -1.79
N ASP A 23 -15.54 -14.84 -1.31
CA ASP A 23 -16.32 -14.93 -0.06
C ASP A 23 -15.52 -14.50 1.16
N ALA A 24 -14.23 -14.87 1.22
CA ALA A 24 -13.36 -14.47 2.33
C ALA A 24 -13.11 -12.95 2.33
N PHE A 25 -12.96 -12.35 1.15
CA PHE A 25 -12.84 -10.89 1.01
C PHE A 25 -14.11 -10.17 1.47
N TRP A 26 -15.30 -10.64 1.08
CA TRP A 26 -16.55 -9.99 1.47
C TRP A 26 -16.94 -10.20 2.94
N GLN A 27 -16.47 -11.27 3.57
CA GLN A 27 -16.64 -11.49 5.00
C GLN A 27 -15.63 -10.75 5.87
N MET A 28 -14.52 -10.25 5.29
CA MET A 28 -13.50 -9.57 6.06
C MET A 28 -13.94 -8.17 6.47
N THR A 29 -13.52 -7.74 7.66
CA THR A 29 -13.71 -6.37 8.12
C THR A 29 -12.71 -5.41 7.47
N PRO A 30 -13.04 -4.11 7.34
CA PRO A 30 -12.07 -3.11 6.87
C PRO A 30 -10.78 -3.05 7.70
N ARG A 31 -10.86 -3.38 9.00
CA ARG A 31 -9.70 -3.44 9.89
C ARG A 31 -8.76 -4.58 9.53
N GLU A 32 -9.31 -5.76 9.22
CA GLU A 32 -8.53 -6.91 8.76
C GLU A 32 -7.90 -6.63 7.40
N LEU A 33 -8.63 -5.98 6.48
CA LEU A 33 -8.07 -5.56 5.20
C LEU A 33 -6.89 -4.60 5.39
N ALA A 34 -7.02 -3.61 6.26
CA ALA A 34 -5.94 -2.67 6.56
C ALA A 34 -4.70 -3.37 7.16
N LEU A 35 -4.89 -4.39 7.98
CA LEU A 35 -3.80 -5.20 8.53
C LEU A 35 -3.15 -6.08 7.45
N ALA A 36 -3.94 -6.71 6.59
CA ALA A 36 -3.44 -7.52 5.48
C ALA A 36 -2.61 -6.69 4.49
N ILE A 37 -3.08 -5.48 4.15
CA ILE A 37 -2.32 -4.52 3.34
C ILE A 37 -0.97 -4.23 4.00
N ARG A 38 -0.96 -3.84 5.29
CA ARG A 38 0.29 -3.57 6.03
C ARG A 38 1.23 -4.76 6.11
N ALA A 39 0.71 -5.98 6.17
CA ALA A 39 1.54 -7.19 6.20
C ALA A 39 2.26 -7.41 4.88
N VAL A 40 1.61 -7.10 3.74
CA VAL A 40 2.16 -7.32 2.40
C VAL A 40 3.01 -6.15 1.91
N THR A 41 2.58 -4.90 2.14
CA THR A 41 3.34 -3.71 1.75
C THR A 41 4.48 -3.39 2.72
N GLY A 42 4.54 -4.10 3.85
CA GLY A 42 5.30 -3.68 5.01
C GLY A 42 4.64 -2.48 5.72
N ARG A 43 5.17 -2.11 6.90
CA ARG A 43 4.98 -0.74 7.38
C ARG A 43 5.56 0.15 6.29
N SER A 44 4.81 1.14 5.80
CA SER A 44 5.44 2.28 5.13
C SER A 44 6.57 2.70 6.04
N GLY A 45 7.81 2.42 5.62
CA GLY A 45 8.98 2.79 6.38
C GLY A 45 8.85 4.27 6.69
N ALA A 46 9.36 4.70 7.84
CA ALA A 46 9.50 6.13 8.09
C ALA A 46 10.07 6.78 6.81
N PRO A 47 9.58 7.97 6.41
CA PRO A 47 10.16 8.67 5.28
C PRO A 47 11.68 8.62 5.37
N PRO A 48 12.41 8.39 4.25
CA PRO A 48 13.86 8.31 4.32
C PRO A 48 14.38 9.56 5.04
N ALA A 49 15.34 9.34 5.95
CA ALA A 49 16.04 10.45 6.59
C ALA A 49 16.57 11.39 5.50
N ARG A 50 16.68 12.68 5.82
CA ARG A 50 17.05 13.69 4.82
C ARG A 50 18.37 13.32 4.12
N GLU A 51 19.30 12.77 4.88
CA GLU A 51 20.60 12.30 4.44
C GLU A 51 20.47 11.15 3.42
N ALA A 52 19.59 10.17 3.67
CA ALA A 52 19.34 9.06 2.75
C ALA A 52 18.70 9.55 1.44
N PHE A 53 17.82 10.55 1.51
CA PHE A 53 17.24 11.16 0.31
C PHE A 53 18.30 11.94 -0.50
N ASP A 54 19.15 12.73 0.16
CA ASP A 54 20.23 13.48 -0.50
C ASP A 54 21.24 12.54 -1.19
N GLU A 55 21.56 11.39 -0.59
CA GLU A 55 22.39 10.35 -1.23
C GLU A 55 21.72 9.72 -2.45
N LEU A 56 20.40 9.50 -2.42
CA LEU A 56 19.66 9.00 -3.57
C LEU A 56 19.67 10.01 -4.73
N MET A 57 19.50 11.31 -4.46
CA MET A 57 19.57 12.35 -5.50
C MET A 57 20.96 12.44 -6.15
N LYS A 58 22.04 12.29 -5.37
CA LYS A 58 23.41 12.23 -5.94
C LYS A 58 23.62 10.99 -6.81
N ARG A 59 23.05 9.85 -6.39
CA ARG A 59 23.23 8.56 -7.06
C ARG A 59 22.39 8.43 -8.34
N PHE A 60 21.22 9.07 -8.37
CA PHE A 60 20.28 9.07 -9.49
C PHE A 60 19.89 10.51 -9.84
N PRO A 61 20.77 11.28 -10.49
CA PRO A 61 20.44 12.63 -10.90
C PRO A 61 19.40 12.62 -12.03
N ASP A 62 18.28 13.31 -11.82
CA ASP A 62 17.23 13.46 -12.82
C ASP A 62 17.66 14.46 -13.89
N GLY A 63 18.37 13.96 -14.90
CA GLY A 63 18.88 14.75 -16.02
C GLY A 63 19.62 13.89 -17.04
N ARG A 64 18.87 13.33 -17.99
CA ARG A 64 19.36 12.97 -19.32
C ARG A 64 18.40 13.48 -20.38
#